data_AF-A0A3C0KDQ9-F1
#
_entry.id   AF-A0A3C0KDQ9-F1
#
_cell.length_a   1.000
_cell.length_b   1.000
_cell.length_c   1.000
_cell.angle_alpha   90.00
_cell.angle_beta   90.00
_cell.angle_gamma   90.00
#
_symmetry.space_group_name_H-M   'P 1'
#
loop_
_entity.id
_entity.type
_entity.pdbx_description
1 polymer ?
#
loop_
_entity_poly.entity_id
_entity_poly.type
_entity_poly.pdbx_seq_one_letter_code
_entity_poly.pdbx_strand_id
1 'polypeptide(L)'
;GRVHLTLQSTWNGRRVGMCDAGPDMTFHFGQLIAHICRTRHVRAGTIVGSGTVSNPPVVADDGRKTWPKGYSCIAEKRAIETILDGQPGTGFMKFGDTIRIEMKGRDGQSVFGAIDQTIVSGRPGAHADETPGDDA
;
A
#
# COMPACT_ATOMS: atom_id res chain seq x y z
N GLY A 1 16.01 -7.92 -10.31
CA GLY A 1 14.81 -7.99 -11.15
C GLY A 1 13.72 -7.08 -10.62
N ARG A 2 12.59 -7.04 -11.31
CA ARG A 2 11.35 -6.37 -10.92
C ARG A 2 10.21 -7.39 -10.93
N VAL A 3 9.12 -7.10 -10.23
CA VAL A 3 7.90 -7.92 -10.31
C VAL A 3 7.01 -7.35 -11.41
N HIS A 4 6.54 -8.21 -12.33
CA HIS A 4 5.76 -7.80 -13.51
C HIS A 4 4.29 -8.22 -13.38
N LEU A 5 3.67 -7.83 -12.26
CA LEU A 5 2.27 -8.08 -11.94
C LEU A 5 1.64 -6.84 -11.31
N THR A 6 0.31 -6.80 -11.31
CA THR A 6 -0.48 -5.71 -10.75
C THR A 6 -0.71 -5.93 -9.26
N LEU A 7 -0.36 -4.93 -8.44
CA LEU A 7 -0.69 -4.86 -7.02
C LEU A 7 -2.07 -4.23 -6.85
N GLN A 8 -2.98 -4.94 -6.19
CA GLN A 8 -4.35 -4.51 -5.94
C GLN A 8 -4.48 -4.00 -4.50
N SER A 9 -4.90 -2.76 -4.33
CA SER A 9 -5.18 -2.14 -3.03
C SER A 9 -6.67 -1.84 -2.90
N THR A 10 -7.28 -2.32 -1.83
CA THR A 10 -8.71 -2.13 -1.53
C THR A 10 -8.87 -1.54 -0.15
N TRP A 11 -9.45 -0.35 -0.06
CA TRP A 11 -9.71 0.36 1.18
C TRP A 11 -11.22 0.41 1.43
N ASN A 12 -11.68 -0.10 2.58
CA ASN A 12 -13.10 -0.17 2.96
C ASN A 12 -13.96 -0.86 1.88
N GLY A 13 -13.47 -1.99 1.36
CA GLY A 13 -14.14 -2.75 0.28
C GLY A 13 -14.07 -2.09 -1.11
N ARG A 14 -13.61 -0.85 -1.21
CA ARG A 14 -13.44 -0.15 -2.49
C ARG A 14 -12.02 -0.33 -3.01
N ARG A 15 -11.89 -0.81 -4.24
CA ARG A 15 -10.61 -0.85 -4.95
C ARG A 15 -10.12 0.58 -5.22
N VAL A 16 -8.94 0.91 -4.68
CA VAL A 16 -8.32 2.23 -4.78
C VAL A 16 -7.04 2.23 -5.63
N GLY A 17 -6.40 1.07 -5.80
CA GLY A 17 -5.17 0.92 -6.57
C GLY A 17 -5.11 -0.39 -7.33
N MET A 18 -4.59 -0.32 -8.55
CA MET A 18 -4.29 -1.42 -9.47
C MET A 18 -2.94 -1.14 -10.13
N CYS A 19 -1.93 -0.85 -9.31
CA CYS A 19 -0.66 -0.35 -9.80
C CYS A 19 0.24 -1.49 -10.30
N ASP A 20 0.88 -1.31 -11.45
CA ASP A 20 1.81 -2.28 -12.01
C ASP A 20 3.19 -2.12 -11.34
N ALA A 21 3.68 -3.19 -10.68
CA ALA A 21 4.88 -3.14 -9.84
C ALA A 21 6.21 -3.02 -10.59
N GLY A 22 6.18 -3.20 -11.91
CA GLY A 22 7.38 -3.33 -12.75
C GLY A 22 7.76 -2.05 -13.48
N PRO A 23 6.93 -1.57 -14.42
CA PRO A 23 7.32 -0.56 -15.41
C PRO A 23 7.93 0.72 -14.80
N ASP A 24 7.35 1.21 -13.71
CA ASP A 24 7.69 2.50 -13.11
C ASP A 24 8.63 2.39 -11.89
N MET A 25 9.16 1.20 -11.61
CA MET A 25 10.18 1.01 -10.58
C MET A 25 11.55 1.44 -11.12
N THR A 26 11.94 2.70 -10.90
CA THR A 26 13.21 3.29 -11.41
C THR A 26 14.43 2.43 -11.10
N PHE A 27 14.60 2.00 -9.85
CA PHE A 27 15.70 1.14 -9.41
C PHE A 27 15.21 -0.27 -9.13
N HIS A 28 15.73 -1.28 -9.84
CA HIS A 28 15.35 -2.66 -9.57
C HIS A 28 16.02 -3.20 -8.29
N PHE A 29 15.52 -4.31 -7.72
CA PHE A 29 16.03 -4.85 -6.45
C PHE A 29 17.55 -5.08 -6.40
N GLY A 30 18.18 -5.48 -7.51
CA GLY A 30 19.65 -5.60 -7.59
C GLY A 30 20.41 -4.29 -7.34
N GLN A 31 19.89 -3.15 -7.83
CA GLN A 31 20.46 -1.83 -7.58
C GLN A 31 20.22 -1.39 -6.13
N LEU A 32 19.02 -1.66 -5.59
CA LEU A 32 18.70 -1.36 -4.20
C LEU A 32 19.62 -2.13 -3.24
N ILE A 33 19.81 -3.43 -3.48
CA ILE A 33 20.72 -4.29 -2.71
C ILE A 33 22.16 -3.78 -2.83
N ALA A 34 22.65 -3.51 -4.05
CA ALA A 34 23.99 -2.97 -4.26
C ALA A 34 24.22 -1.64 -3.52
N HIS A 35 23.20 -0.77 -3.52
CA HIS A 35 23.26 0.52 -2.83
C HIS A 35 23.41 0.36 -1.32
N ILE A 36 22.56 -0.46 -0.67
CA ILE A 36 22.66 -0.65 0.78
C ILE A 36 23.97 -1.34 1.18
N CYS A 37 24.49 -2.26 0.35
CA CYS A 37 25.76 -2.95 0.58
C CYS A 37 26.98 -2.02 0.55
N ARG A 38 26.87 -0.81 0.00
CA ARG A 38 27.99 0.14 -0.08
C ARG A 38 28.52 0.58 1.28
N THR A 39 27.68 0.55 2.32
CA THR A 39 28.03 1.10 3.65
C THR A 39 27.88 0.10 4.80
N ARG A 40 27.34 -1.09 4.54
CA ARG A 40 27.10 -2.11 5.57
C ARG A 40 26.97 -3.50 4.95
N HIS A 41 27.25 -4.52 5.75
CA HIS A 41 27.05 -5.91 5.33
C HIS A 41 25.55 -6.27 5.42
N VAL A 42 25.04 -6.94 4.38
CA VAL A 42 23.66 -7.46 4.35
C VAL A 42 23.69 -8.95 4.67
N ARG A 43 22.86 -9.39 5.61
CA ARG A 43 22.84 -10.78 6.10
C ARG A 43 21.58 -11.52 5.65
N ALA A 44 21.63 -12.85 5.71
CA ALA A 44 20.45 -13.68 5.50
C ALA A 44 19.31 -13.22 6.43
N GLY A 45 18.09 -13.13 5.88
CA GLY A 45 16.92 -12.59 6.58
C GLY A 45 16.69 -11.08 6.41
N THR A 46 17.59 -10.35 5.73
CA THR A 46 17.35 -8.92 5.44
C THR A 46 16.17 -8.75 4.48
N ILE A 47 15.24 -7.86 4.83
CA ILE A 47 14.12 -7.45 3.97
C ILE A 47 14.47 -6.13 3.29
N VAL A 48 14.41 -6.11 1.96
CA VAL A 48 14.58 -4.89 1.15
C VAL A 48 13.24 -4.59 0.48
N GLY A 49 12.63 -3.46 0.85
CA GLY A 49 11.41 -2.98 0.22
C GLY A 49 11.69 -2.21 -1.07
N SER A 50 10.77 -2.28 -2.03
CA SER A 50 10.80 -1.45 -3.25
C SER A 50 10.44 0.01 -2.99
N GLY A 51 9.79 0.30 -1.85
CA GLY A 51 8.96 1.48 -1.67
C GLY A 51 7.55 1.26 -2.23
N THR A 52 6.72 2.30 -2.12
CA THR A 52 5.34 2.30 -2.66
C THR A 52 5.34 2.00 -4.16
N VAL A 53 4.46 1.10 -4.59
CA VAL A 53 4.20 0.88 -6.02
C VAL A 53 3.29 2.00 -6.54
N SER A 54 3.80 2.77 -7.51
CA SER A 54 3.12 3.91 -8.12
C SER A 54 3.28 3.84 -9.63
N ASN A 55 2.28 4.36 -10.36
CA ASN A 55 2.37 4.56 -11.81
C ASN A 55 2.08 6.03 -12.14
N PRO A 56 2.74 6.60 -13.17
CA PRO A 56 2.56 7.99 -13.56
C PRO A 56 1.14 8.28 -14.09
N PRO A 57 0.74 9.56 -14.13
CA PRO A 57 -0.50 9.93 -14.77
C PRO A 57 -0.49 9.64 -16.27
N VAL A 58 -1.67 9.35 -16.80
CA VAL A 58 -1.95 9.43 -18.23
C VAL A 58 -2.41 10.85 -18.54
N VAL A 59 -1.82 11.46 -19.57
CA VAL A 59 -2.16 12.80 -20.06
C VAL A 59 -3.10 12.63 -21.26
N ALA A 60 -4.30 13.22 -21.18
CA ALA A 60 -5.24 13.28 -22.29
C ALA A 60 -4.83 14.36 -23.31
N ASP A 61 -5.44 14.34 -24.50
CA ASP A 61 -5.13 15.27 -25.59
C ASP A 61 -5.35 16.74 -25.21
N ASP A 62 -6.25 17.02 -24.26
CA ASP A 62 -6.54 18.34 -23.71
C ASP A 62 -5.56 18.78 -22.59
N GLY A 63 -4.53 17.97 -22.32
CA GLY A 63 -3.53 18.21 -21.28
C GLY A 63 -3.95 17.76 -19.87
N ARG A 64 -5.16 17.22 -19.68
CA ARG A 64 -5.65 16.77 -18.37
C ARG A 64 -4.93 15.49 -17.93
N LYS A 65 -4.46 15.47 -16.68
CA LYS A 65 -3.81 14.32 -16.06
C LYS A 65 -4.81 13.46 -15.30
N THR A 66 -4.74 12.15 -15.50
CA THR A 66 -5.55 11.16 -14.77
C THR A 66 -4.69 10.00 -14.28
N TRP A 67 -5.07 9.38 -13.16
CA TRP A 67 -4.37 8.21 -12.60
C TRP A 67 -5.27 6.98 -12.70
N PRO A 68 -5.39 6.36 -13.88
CA PRO A 68 -6.33 5.24 -14.09
C PRO A 68 -5.96 4.00 -13.27
N LYS A 69 -4.70 3.87 -12.88
CA LYS A 69 -4.19 2.78 -12.01
C LYS A 69 -4.45 3.05 -10.53
N GLY A 70 -5.00 4.21 -10.18
CA GLY A 70 -5.29 4.59 -8.80
C GLY A 70 -4.03 4.90 -8.00
N TYR A 71 -4.05 4.56 -6.70
CA TYR A 71 -2.95 4.83 -5.77
C TYR A 71 -2.75 3.65 -4.81
N SER A 72 -1.50 3.39 -4.44
CA SER A 72 -1.15 2.42 -3.38
C SER A 72 -0.77 3.11 -2.06
N CYS A 73 -0.79 4.45 -2.03
CA CYS A 73 -0.45 5.23 -0.84
C CYS A 73 -1.36 6.46 -0.71
N ILE A 74 -1.91 6.68 0.49
CA ILE A 74 -2.74 7.85 0.77
C ILE A 74 -1.93 9.14 0.68
N ALA A 75 -0.67 9.15 1.12
CA ALA A 75 0.17 10.33 1.01
C ALA A 75 0.38 10.76 -0.46
N GLU A 76 0.55 9.79 -1.35
CA GLU A 76 0.59 10.03 -2.79
C GLU A 76 -0.73 10.58 -3.33
N LYS A 77 -1.87 9.96 -2.98
CA LYS A 77 -3.20 10.45 -3.40
C LYS A 77 -3.40 11.91 -2.97
N ARG A 78 -3.03 12.24 -1.74
CA ARG A 78 -3.10 13.61 -1.20
C ARG A 78 -2.17 14.57 -1.95
N ALA A 79 -0.97 14.13 -2.34
CA ALA A 79 -0.07 14.95 -3.16
C ALA A 79 -0.65 15.20 -4.56
N ILE A 80 -1.26 14.19 -5.19
CA ILE A 80 -1.96 14.33 -6.48
C ILE A 80 -3.10 15.35 -6.37
N GLU A 81 -3.93 15.26 -5.34
CA GLU A 81 -5.02 16.22 -5.08
C GLU A 81 -4.50 17.63 -4.86
N THR A 82 -3.38 17.78 -4.15
CA THR A 82 -2.75 19.10 -3.95
C THR A 82 -2.29 19.70 -5.28
N ILE A 83 -1.75 18.87 -6.19
CA ILE A 83 -1.32 19.32 -7.52
C ILE A 83 -2.50 19.73 -8.40
N LEU A 84 -3.63 19.01 -8.32
CA LEU A 84 -4.79 19.24 -9.19
C LEU A 84 -5.75 20.31 -8.64
N ASP A 85 -6.03 20.23 -7.35
CA ASP A 85 -7.13 20.94 -6.68
C ASP A 85 -6.62 21.95 -5.63
N GLY A 86 -5.30 22.08 -5.48
CA GLY A 86 -4.64 23.00 -4.54
C GLY A 86 -4.61 22.54 -3.09
N GLN A 87 -5.36 21.49 -2.73
CA GLN A 87 -5.41 20.94 -1.37
C GLN A 87 -5.80 19.46 -1.35
N PRO A 88 -5.36 18.69 -0.33
CA PRO A 88 -5.75 17.29 -0.20
C PRO A 88 -7.17 17.13 0.36
N GLY A 89 -8.03 16.40 -0.35
CA GLY A 89 -9.39 16.04 0.08
C GLY A 89 -9.46 14.68 0.77
N THR A 90 -8.60 13.73 0.39
CA THR A 90 -8.59 12.37 0.94
C THR A 90 -7.97 12.36 2.34
N GLY A 91 -8.73 11.95 3.36
CA GLY A 91 -8.22 11.76 4.73
C GLY A 91 -7.27 10.57 4.86
N PHE A 92 -6.53 10.49 5.97
CA PHE A 92 -5.85 9.26 6.36
C PHE A 92 -6.86 8.22 6.87
N MET A 93 -6.43 6.96 6.96
CA MET A 93 -7.25 5.89 7.52
C MET A 93 -7.62 6.19 8.98
N LYS A 94 -8.85 5.82 9.35
CA LYS A 94 -9.43 5.95 10.68
C LYS A 94 -9.58 4.59 11.32
N PHE A 95 -9.79 4.55 12.64
CA PHE A 95 -10.13 3.30 13.33
C PHE A 95 -11.41 2.70 12.74
N GLY A 96 -11.39 1.37 12.55
CA GLY A 96 -12.45 0.64 11.85
C GLY A 96 -12.25 0.55 10.33
N ASP A 97 -11.37 1.36 9.73
CA ASP A 97 -11.05 1.20 8.32
C ASP A 97 -10.36 -0.14 8.05
N THR A 98 -10.55 -0.68 6.86
CA THR A 98 -9.94 -1.93 6.40
C THR A 98 -9.09 -1.70 5.17
N ILE A 99 -7.94 -2.38 5.09
CA ILE A 99 -7.05 -2.37 3.95
C ILE A 99 -6.72 -3.80 3.54
N ARG A 100 -6.98 -4.10 2.27
CA ARG A 100 -6.59 -5.36 1.63
C ARG A 100 -5.61 -5.08 0.50
N ILE A 101 -4.43 -5.69 0.57
CA ILE A 101 -3.38 -5.60 -0.44
C ILE A 101 -3.07 -7.02 -0.93
N GLU A 102 -3.25 -7.24 -2.23
CA GLU A 102 -3.01 -8.55 -2.84
C GLU A 102 -2.37 -8.43 -4.22
N MET A 103 -1.67 -9.47 -4.64
CA MET A 103 -1.16 -9.62 -6.00
C MET A 103 -1.63 -10.95 -6.56
N LYS A 104 -2.24 -10.88 -7.74
CA LYS A 104 -2.77 -12.04 -8.46
C LYS A 104 -1.94 -12.34 -9.68
N GLY A 105 -1.78 -13.63 -9.98
CA GLY A 105 -1.20 -14.12 -11.22
C GLY A 105 -2.11 -13.81 -12.41
N ARG A 106 -1.60 -14.08 -13.62
CA ARG A 106 -2.37 -13.89 -14.85
C ARG A 106 -3.57 -14.85 -14.96
N ASP A 107 -3.53 -15.94 -14.22
CA ASP A 107 -4.60 -16.92 -14.00
C ASP A 107 -5.63 -16.47 -12.95
N GLY A 108 -5.43 -15.29 -12.34
CA GLY A 108 -6.29 -14.73 -11.30
C GLY A 108 -6.06 -15.29 -9.90
N GLN A 109 -5.15 -16.26 -9.74
CA GLN A 109 -4.86 -16.86 -8.44
C GLN A 109 -3.96 -15.96 -7.60
N SER A 110 -4.12 -16.00 -6.27
CA SER A 110 -3.25 -15.23 -5.37
C SER A 110 -1.83 -15.78 -5.38
N VAL A 111 -0.84 -14.91 -5.53
CA VAL A 111 0.59 -15.30 -5.56
C VAL A 111 1.21 -15.32 -4.17
N PHE A 112 0.81 -14.38 -3.31
CA PHE A 112 1.41 -14.18 -1.98
C PHE A 112 0.40 -14.28 -0.83
N GLY A 113 -0.83 -14.68 -1.11
CA GLY A 113 -1.95 -14.40 -0.22
C GLY A 113 -2.34 -12.91 -0.27
N ALA A 114 -3.00 -12.44 0.77
CA ALA A 114 -3.37 -11.04 0.93
C ALA A 114 -2.99 -10.54 2.31
N ILE A 115 -2.48 -9.31 2.36
CA ILE A 115 -2.47 -8.52 3.58
C ILE A 115 -3.89 -8.01 3.75
N ASP A 116 -4.55 -8.34 4.85
CA ASP A 116 -5.94 -7.95 5.13
C ASP A 116 -6.01 -7.49 6.60
N GLN A 117 -6.19 -6.18 6.79
CA GLN A 117 -6.01 -5.55 8.11
C GLN A 117 -7.13 -4.57 8.41
N THR A 118 -7.55 -4.54 9.67
CA THR A 118 -8.43 -3.52 10.25
C THR A 118 -7.61 -2.58 11.11
N ILE A 119 -7.82 -1.27 10.96
CA ILE A 119 -7.13 -0.26 11.75
C ILE A 119 -7.77 -0.21 13.15
N VAL A 120 -6.98 -0.50 14.18
CA VAL A 120 -7.41 -0.54 15.58
C VAL A 120 -6.70 0.53 16.41
N SER A 121 -7.35 0.98 17.49
CA SER A 121 -6.70 1.86 18.45
C SER A 121 -5.58 1.11 19.19
N GLY A 122 -4.42 1.74 19.36
CA GLY A 122 -3.28 1.14 20.07
C GLY A 122 -3.47 0.97 21.59
N ARG A 123 -4.65 1.28 22.14
CA ARG A 123 -5.02 0.81 23.47
C ARG A 123 -5.43 -0.67 23.33
N PRO A 124 -4.81 -1.60 24.06
CA PRO A 124 -5.42 -2.90 24.27
C PRO A 124 -6.84 -2.66 24.73
N GLY A 125 -7.83 -3.25 24.06
CA GLY A 125 -9.17 -3.26 24.57
C GLY A 125 -9.10 -3.76 26.01
N ALA A 126 -9.67 -3.00 26.95
CA ALA A 126 -10.01 -3.56 28.23
C ALA A 126 -10.87 -4.78 27.90
N HIS A 127 -10.31 -5.99 28.05
CA HIS A 127 -11.14 -7.14 28.31
C HIS A 127 -11.98 -6.71 29.50
N ALA A 128 -13.28 -6.52 29.26
CA ALA A 128 -14.25 -6.45 30.34
C ALA A 128 -14.15 -7.81 31.02
N ASP A 129 -13.31 -7.87 32.05
CA ASP A 129 -13.31 -8.94 33.03
C ASP A 129 -14.63 -8.77 33.79
N GLU A 130 -15.70 -9.34 33.24
CA GLU A 130 -16.91 -9.64 34.01
C GLU A 130 -16.50 -10.68 35.04
N THR A 131 -15.97 -10.22 36.18
CA THR A 131 -15.90 -11.04 37.38
C THR A 131 -17.35 -11.33 37.78
N PRO A 132 -17.80 -12.60 37.84
CA PRO A 132 -19.09 -12.92 38.40
C PRO A 132 -19.08 -12.47 39.87
N GLY A 133 -20.13 -11.75 40.28
CA GLY A 133 -20.28 -11.35 41.67
C GLY A 133 -20.34 -12.58 42.57
N ASP A 134 -19.46 -12.61 43.57
CA ASP A 134 -19.65 -13.44 44.75
C ASP A 134 -20.64 -12.71 45.68
N ASP A 135 -21.91 -13.03 45.52
CA ASP A 135 -22.91 -12.94 46.60
C ASP A 135 -22.82 -14.23 47.42
N ALA A 136 -22.11 -14.18 48.56
CA ALA A 136 -22.36 -14.98 49.78
C ALA A 136 -21.43 -14.59 50.93
#